data_AF-A0A444X359-F1
#
_entry.id   AF-A0A444X359-F1
#
_cell.length_a   1.000
_cell.length_b   1.000
_cell.length_c   1.000
_cell.angle_alpha   90.00
_cell.angle_beta   90.00
_cell.angle_gamma   90.00
#
_symmetry.space_group_name_H-M   'P 1'
#
loop_
_entity.id
_entity.type
_entity.pdbx_description
1 polymer ?
#
loop_
_entity_poly.entity_id
_entity_poly.type
_entity_poly.pdbx_seq_one_letter_code
_entity_poly.pdbx_strand_id
1 'polypeptide(L)'
;MNLKEIVLRSNLYGTRDASICIKGPGYVTAQDIILPPSVEIVDNTQHIANLRNRGYCIKRLKNFQDGSYPIDAVFMPVRNANHSIHFYVNGNEKQEILFLEIWTNGSLTPKEALYEASCNLIDLFIPFLHAGAKNLKLEKNQHKFTVPGFTFHDTLAKLRKNKKEIELKSFFIDRLELPPRIYNCLKRSNIHTLLDLFNTSHENLMKIEDFRIEDVKHILDILEIRN
;
A
#
# COMPACT_ATOMS: atom_id res chain seq x y z
N MET A 1 3.36 -17.55 -28.46
CA MET A 1 4.34 -16.77 -27.66
C MET A 1 3.66 -16.49 -26.35
N ASN A 2 4.14 -17.08 -25.26
CA ASN A 2 3.36 -17.22 -24.03
C ASN A 2 3.70 -16.17 -22.97
N LEU A 3 3.97 -14.93 -23.41
CA LEU A 3 4.34 -13.82 -22.51
C LEU A 3 3.22 -13.45 -21.52
N LYS A 4 1.95 -13.69 -21.88
CA LYS A 4 0.80 -13.40 -21.02
C LYS A 4 0.68 -14.31 -19.80
N GLU A 5 1.31 -15.50 -19.84
CA GLU A 5 1.26 -16.49 -18.76
C GLU A 5 2.37 -16.29 -17.71
N ILE A 6 3.37 -15.46 -18.02
CA ILE A 6 4.50 -15.21 -17.13
C ILE A 6 4.02 -14.43 -15.92
N VAL A 7 4.26 -14.99 -14.74
CA VAL A 7 3.89 -14.37 -13.47
C VAL A 7 5.09 -13.58 -12.94
N LEU A 8 4.90 -12.28 -12.80
CA LEU A 8 5.87 -11.35 -12.25
C LEU A 8 5.45 -10.90 -10.86
N ARG A 9 6.43 -10.69 -9.99
CA ARG A 9 6.27 -10.11 -8.66
C ARG A 9 7.13 -8.85 -8.56
N SER A 10 6.58 -7.77 -8.03
CA SER A 10 7.30 -6.51 -7.81
C SER A 10 6.97 -5.97 -6.43
N ASN A 11 7.96 -5.38 -5.76
CA ASN A 11 7.78 -4.66 -4.51
C ASN A 11 7.55 -3.15 -4.71
N LEU A 12 7.71 -2.65 -5.95
CA LEU A 12 7.54 -1.25 -6.30
C LEU A 12 6.42 -1.08 -7.31
N TYR A 13 5.69 0.03 -7.16
CA TYR A 13 4.71 0.50 -8.13
C TYR A 13 5.39 1.26 -9.27
N GLY A 14 4.79 1.18 -10.46
CA GLY A 14 5.19 1.94 -11.64
C GLY A 14 5.56 1.07 -12.84
N THR A 15 5.63 1.71 -14.01
CA THR A 15 6.06 1.07 -15.25
C THR A 15 7.54 0.77 -15.20
N ARG A 16 7.90 -0.45 -15.61
CA ARG A 16 9.28 -0.92 -15.64
C ARG A 16 9.53 -1.63 -16.96
N ASP A 17 10.69 -1.38 -17.53
CA ASP A 17 11.09 -1.99 -18.79
C ASP A 17 11.93 -3.24 -18.52
N ALA A 18 11.64 -4.30 -19.28
CA ALA A 18 12.39 -5.54 -19.31
C ALA A 18 12.69 -5.90 -20.76
N SER A 19 13.79 -6.63 -20.99
CA SER A 19 14.21 -6.99 -22.34
C SER A 19 14.64 -8.45 -22.41
N ILE A 20 14.58 -9.05 -23.60
CA ILE A 20 15.01 -10.43 -23.83
C ILE A 20 15.91 -10.45 -25.08
N CYS A 21 17.12 -10.98 -24.97
CA CYS A 21 18.09 -11.00 -26.06
C CYS A 21 18.73 -12.39 -26.17
N ILE A 22 18.34 -13.15 -27.20
CA ILE A 22 18.77 -14.54 -27.38
C ILE A 22 19.19 -14.73 -28.84
N LYS A 23 20.29 -15.45 -29.05
CA LYS A 23 20.86 -15.75 -30.37
C LYS A 23 21.08 -17.25 -30.52
N GLY A 24 20.80 -17.78 -31.71
CA GLY A 24 20.99 -19.19 -32.04
C GLY A 24 19.74 -20.05 -31.76
N PRO A 25 19.72 -21.30 -32.22
CA PRO A 25 18.58 -22.18 -32.03
C PRO A 25 18.48 -22.61 -30.55
N GLY A 26 17.27 -22.59 -29.98
CA GLY A 26 17.07 -22.94 -28.58
C GLY A 26 15.67 -22.64 -28.05
N TYR A 27 15.38 -23.20 -26.87
CA TYR A 27 14.17 -22.87 -26.12
C TYR A 27 14.37 -21.56 -25.36
N VAL A 28 13.37 -20.69 -25.44
CA VAL A 28 13.33 -19.42 -24.71
C VAL A 28 12.38 -19.57 -23.55
N THR A 29 12.89 -19.32 -22.35
CA THR A 29 12.17 -19.45 -21.07
C THR A 29 12.07 -18.10 -20.37
N ALA A 30 11.26 -18.03 -19.31
CA ALA A 30 11.13 -16.84 -18.49
C ALA A 30 12.46 -16.39 -17.87
N GLN A 31 13.36 -17.32 -17.54
CA GLN A 31 14.69 -17.01 -17.03
C GLN A 31 15.53 -16.12 -17.95
N ASP A 32 15.30 -16.17 -19.26
CA ASP A 32 16.08 -15.41 -20.24
C ASP A 32 15.69 -13.91 -20.30
N ILE A 33 14.66 -13.50 -19.54
CA ILE A 33 14.24 -12.11 -19.44
C ILE A 33 15.19 -11.35 -18.52
N ILE A 34 15.77 -10.27 -19.04
CA ILE A 34 16.56 -9.31 -18.30
C ILE A 34 15.60 -8.37 -17.56
N LEU A 35 15.46 -8.62 -16.26
CA LEU A 35 14.58 -7.88 -15.36
C LEU A 35 15.31 -6.73 -14.66
N PRO A 36 14.59 -5.65 -14.31
CA PRO A 36 15.10 -4.64 -13.40
C PRO A 36 15.17 -5.18 -11.95
N PRO A 37 15.99 -4.57 -11.07
CA PRO A 37 16.24 -5.09 -9.70
C PRO A 37 15.02 -5.22 -8.79
N SER A 38 13.90 -4.56 -9.10
CA SER A 38 12.69 -4.56 -8.29
C SER A 38 11.66 -5.61 -8.72
N VAL A 39 11.93 -6.36 -9.79
CA VAL A 39 10.99 -7.32 -10.38
C VAL A 39 11.60 -8.72 -10.36
N GLU A 40 10.82 -9.68 -9.89
CA GLU A 40 11.18 -11.08 -9.81
C GLU A 40 10.20 -11.91 -10.64
N ILE A 41 10.71 -12.97 -11.26
CA ILE A 41 9.89 -13.99 -11.91
C ILE A 41 9.57 -15.09 -10.90
N VAL A 42 8.31 -15.49 -10.85
CA VAL A 42 7.85 -16.55 -9.93
C VAL A 42 8.24 -17.94 -10.44
N ASP A 43 8.05 -18.19 -11.74
CA ASP A 43 8.43 -19.45 -12.40
C ASP A 43 9.41 -19.19 -13.55
N ASN A 44 10.68 -19.49 -13.30
CA ASN A 44 11.77 -19.31 -14.26
C ASN A 44 11.71 -20.31 -15.43
N THR A 45 10.96 -21.42 -15.29
CA THR A 45 10.91 -22.51 -16.26
C THR A 45 9.83 -22.32 -17.32
N GLN A 46 8.95 -21.31 -17.14
CA GLN A 46 7.85 -21.04 -18.06
C GLN A 46 8.36 -20.80 -19.49
N HIS A 47 7.88 -21.63 -20.43
CA HIS A 47 8.30 -21.57 -21.83
C HIS A 47 7.63 -20.40 -22.58
N ILE A 48 8.41 -19.60 -23.29
CA ILE A 48 7.93 -18.43 -24.05
C ILE A 48 7.81 -18.75 -25.54
N ALA A 49 8.90 -19.25 -26.13
CA ALA A 49 9.05 -19.47 -27.56
C ALA A 49 10.17 -20.47 -27.87
N ASN A 50 10.15 -21.04 -29.07
CA ASN A 50 11.23 -21.89 -29.58
C ASN A 50 11.88 -21.20 -30.79
N LEU A 51 13.17 -20.91 -30.69
CA LEU A 51 13.96 -20.29 -31.74
C LEU A 51 14.57 -21.39 -32.62
N ARG A 52 14.15 -21.47 -33.89
CA ARG A 52 14.74 -22.40 -34.88
C ARG A 52 15.72 -21.64 -35.78
N ASN A 53 16.70 -22.33 -36.36
CA ASN A 53 17.77 -21.79 -37.23
C ASN A 53 17.32 -21.01 -38.48
N ARG A 54 16.01 -20.88 -38.73
CA ARG A 54 15.46 -20.00 -39.76
C ARG A 54 14.83 -18.82 -39.06
N GLY A 55 15.42 -17.64 -39.20
CA GLY A 55 14.89 -16.39 -38.66
C GLY A 55 13.42 -16.24 -39.00
N TYR A 56 12.55 -16.41 -37.99
CA TYR A 56 11.15 -16.07 -38.13
C TYR A 56 11.04 -14.56 -38.01
N CYS A 57 11.10 -13.88 -39.16
CA CYS A 57 10.61 -12.52 -39.25
C CYS A 57 9.09 -12.61 -39.13
N ILE A 58 8.53 -12.17 -38.00
CA ILE A 58 7.08 -11.99 -37.85
C ILE A 58 6.65 -11.07 -39.00
N LYS A 59 5.82 -11.59 -39.91
CA LYS A 59 5.27 -10.80 -41.01
C LYS A 59 4.64 -9.54 -40.40
N ARG A 60 5.17 -8.36 -40.77
CA ARG A 60 4.59 -7.05 -40.45
C ARG A 60 3.12 -7.07 -40.85
N LEU A 61 2.22 -7.11 -39.87
CA LEU A 61 0.83 -6.72 -40.08
C LEU A 61 0.83 -5.20 -40.18
N LYS A 62 0.39 -4.68 -41.33
CA LYS A 62 0.61 -3.31 -41.82
C LYS A 62 -0.01 -2.15 -41.00
N ASN A 63 -0.42 -2.35 -39.75
CA ASN A 63 -1.31 -1.41 -39.06
C ASN A 63 -0.75 -0.78 -37.77
N PHE A 64 0.52 -1.02 -37.40
CA PHE A 64 1.15 -0.36 -36.24
C PHE A 64 2.40 0.40 -36.69
N GLN A 65 2.39 1.72 -36.49
CA GLN A 65 3.44 2.65 -36.95
C GLN A 65 4.81 2.38 -36.31
N ASP A 66 4.89 1.68 -35.17
CA ASP A 66 6.09 1.59 -34.32
C ASP A 66 6.59 0.16 -34.03
N GLY A 67 6.00 -0.87 -34.64
CA GLY A 67 6.42 -2.27 -34.41
C GLY A 67 6.11 -2.84 -33.01
N SER A 68 5.42 -2.07 -32.15
CA SER A 68 4.94 -2.51 -30.84
C SER A 68 3.65 -3.33 -30.96
N TYR A 69 3.55 -4.42 -30.20
CA TYR A 69 2.33 -5.23 -30.07
C TYR A 69 1.82 -5.14 -28.63
N PRO A 70 0.72 -4.44 -28.35
CA PRO A 70 0.15 -4.41 -27.01
C PRO A 70 -0.38 -5.80 -26.64
N ILE A 71 -0.11 -6.22 -25.42
CA ILE A 71 -0.62 -7.46 -24.83
C ILE A 71 -1.50 -7.06 -23.66
N ASP A 72 -2.70 -7.64 -23.56
CA ASP A 72 -3.57 -7.39 -22.41
C ASP A 72 -2.91 -7.88 -21.13
N ALA A 73 -2.84 -7.00 -20.14
CA ALA A 73 -2.33 -7.36 -18.84
C ALA A 73 -3.36 -8.19 -18.06
N VAL A 74 -2.94 -9.33 -17.53
CA VAL A 74 -3.78 -10.18 -16.66
C VAL A 74 -3.17 -10.18 -15.26
N PHE A 75 -3.64 -9.27 -14.43
CA PHE A 75 -3.22 -9.13 -13.03
C PHE A 75 -4.21 -9.85 -12.10
N MET A 76 -4.33 -11.17 -12.26
CA MET A 76 -5.23 -12.02 -11.46
C MET A 76 -4.41 -13.05 -10.67
N PRO A 77 -3.86 -12.66 -9.50
CA PRO A 77 -2.98 -13.53 -8.71
C PRO A 77 -3.73 -14.70 -8.07
N VAL A 78 -5.00 -14.50 -7.69
CA VAL A 78 -5.88 -15.56 -7.19
C VAL A 78 -6.56 -16.23 -8.38
N ARG A 79 -6.35 -17.54 -8.53
CA ARG A 79 -6.90 -18.36 -9.62
C ARG A 79 -8.25 -18.96 -9.27
N ASN A 80 -8.41 -19.37 -8.01
CA ASN A 80 -9.65 -19.95 -7.53
C ASN A 80 -9.77 -19.70 -6.01
N ALA A 81 -11.00 -19.64 -5.51
CA ALA A 81 -11.31 -19.55 -4.10
C ALA A 81 -12.60 -20.36 -3.84
N ASN A 82 -12.51 -21.33 -2.94
CA ASN A 82 -13.63 -22.17 -2.53
C ASN A 82 -13.84 -22.05 -1.01
N HIS A 83 -15.07 -22.31 -0.56
CA HIS A 83 -15.41 -22.27 0.86
C HIS A 83 -16.35 -23.41 1.23
N SER A 84 -16.24 -23.89 2.46
CA SER A 84 -17.19 -24.84 3.04
C SER A 84 -17.42 -24.51 4.51
N ILE A 85 -18.68 -24.61 4.94
CA ILE A 85 -19.10 -24.31 6.31
C ILE A 85 -19.58 -25.62 6.92
N HIS A 86 -18.98 -25.97 8.06
CA HIS A 86 -19.32 -27.16 8.82
C HIS A 86 -19.81 -26.75 10.20
N PHE A 87 -20.86 -27.43 10.65
CA PHE A 87 -21.43 -27.21 11.97
C PHE A 87 -21.05 -28.37 12.88
N TYR A 88 -20.70 -28.07 14.13
CA TYR A 88 -20.59 -29.09 15.15
C TYR A 88 -21.27 -28.62 16.43
N VAL A 89 -21.86 -29.58 17.13
CA VAL A 89 -22.61 -29.34 18.35
C VAL A 89 -21.73 -29.71 19.52
N ASN A 90 -21.41 -28.73 20.37
CA ASN A 90 -20.70 -28.95 21.62
C ASN A 90 -21.62 -28.55 22.79
N GLY A 91 -22.32 -29.53 23.36
CA GLY A 91 -23.36 -29.28 24.37
C GLY A 91 -24.56 -28.54 23.77
N ASN A 92 -24.91 -27.37 24.34
CA ASN A 92 -26.02 -26.53 23.89
C ASN A 92 -25.61 -25.44 22.88
N GLU A 93 -24.32 -25.30 22.58
CA GLU A 93 -23.81 -24.31 21.64
C GLU A 93 -23.56 -24.95 20.27
N LYS A 94 -24.11 -24.32 19.22
CA LYS A 94 -23.80 -24.65 17.83
C LYS A 94 -22.58 -23.82 17.43
N GLN A 95 -21.49 -24.49 17.06
CA GLN A 95 -20.29 -23.84 16.57
C GLN A 95 -20.13 -24.09 15.07
N GLU A 96 -19.61 -23.07 14.38
CA GLU A 96 -19.40 -23.07 12.94
C GLU A 96 -17.89 -23.05 12.64
N ILE A 97 -17.46 -23.89 11.72
CA ILE A 97 -16.09 -23.89 11.17
C ILE A 97 -16.19 -23.55 9.69
N LEU A 98 -15.50 -22.49 9.30
CA LEU A 98 -15.32 -22.10 7.90
C LEU A 98 -13.97 -22.62 7.40
N PHE A 99 -13.99 -23.43 6.35
CA PHE A 99 -12.81 -23.79 5.59
C PHE A 99 -12.75 -22.94 4.33
N LEU A 100 -11.60 -22.30 4.10
CA LEU A 100 -11.30 -21.52 2.91
C LEU A 100 -10.16 -22.19 2.15
N GLU A 101 -10.38 -22.47 0.88
CA GLU A 101 -9.37 -23.02 -0.03
C GLU A 101 -9.07 -21.98 -1.10
N ILE A 102 -7.82 -21.54 -1.18
CA ILE A 102 -7.42 -20.42 -2.04
C ILE A 102 -6.22 -20.89 -2.88
N TRP A 103 -6.35 -20.79 -4.21
CA TRP A 103 -5.28 -21.12 -5.15
C TRP A 103 -4.75 -19.85 -5.79
N THR A 104 -3.44 -19.68 -5.71
CA THR A 104 -2.72 -18.51 -6.24
C THR A 104 -1.72 -18.92 -7.31
N ASN A 105 -1.36 -18.00 -8.20
CA ASN A 105 -0.30 -18.21 -9.20
C ASN A 105 1.13 -18.03 -8.65
N GLY A 106 1.28 -17.82 -7.33
CA GLY A 106 2.56 -17.70 -6.64
C GLY A 106 3.11 -16.28 -6.51
N SER A 107 2.55 -15.27 -7.19
CA SER A 107 2.98 -13.87 -6.96
C SER A 107 2.55 -13.33 -5.59
N LEU A 108 1.48 -13.89 -5.04
CA LEU A 108 0.90 -13.59 -3.74
C LEU A 108 0.58 -14.91 -3.03
N THR A 109 0.88 -14.99 -1.73
CA THR A 109 0.50 -16.18 -0.95
C THR A 109 -1.00 -16.18 -0.62
N PRO A 110 -1.63 -17.35 -0.41
CA PRO A 110 -3.04 -17.43 0.00
C PRO A 110 -3.36 -16.61 1.26
N LYS A 111 -2.43 -16.57 2.21
CA LYS A 111 -2.58 -15.80 3.47
C LYS A 111 -2.56 -14.29 3.21
N GLU A 112 -1.63 -13.81 2.40
CA GLU A 112 -1.57 -12.40 2.01
C GLU A 112 -2.81 -12.01 1.20
N ALA A 113 -3.26 -12.87 0.28
CA ALA A 113 -4.50 -12.65 -0.48
C ALA A 113 -5.73 -12.48 0.44
N LEU A 114 -5.87 -13.34 1.44
CA LEU A 114 -6.94 -13.23 2.42
C LEU A 114 -6.84 -11.96 3.27
N TYR A 115 -5.62 -11.58 3.66
CA TYR A 115 -5.37 -10.35 4.42
C TYR A 115 -5.76 -9.10 3.63
N GLU A 116 -5.29 -8.98 2.38
CA GLU A 116 -5.63 -7.86 1.49
C GLU A 116 -7.13 -7.80 1.21
N ALA A 117 -7.78 -8.95 0.95
CA ALA A 117 -9.23 -9.03 0.79
C ALA A 117 -9.99 -8.54 2.04
N SER A 118 -9.50 -8.90 3.24
CA SER A 118 -10.10 -8.48 4.49
C SER A 118 -9.97 -6.96 4.70
N CYS A 119 -8.79 -6.38 4.40
CA CYS A 119 -8.59 -4.94 4.44
C CYS A 119 -9.54 -4.21 3.50
N ASN A 120 -9.62 -4.66 2.24
CA ASN A 120 -10.52 -4.07 1.24
C ASN A 120 -12.00 -4.17 1.66
N LEU A 121 -12.40 -5.28 2.27
CA LEU A 121 -13.75 -5.47 2.79
C LEU A 121 -14.05 -4.50 3.93
N ILE A 122 -13.13 -4.32 4.88
CA ILE A 122 -13.28 -3.34 5.95
C ILE A 122 -13.41 -1.94 5.37
N ASP A 123 -12.52 -1.54 4.46
CA ASP A 123 -12.52 -0.22 3.84
C ASP A 123 -13.83 0.08 3.09
N LEU A 124 -14.42 -0.94 2.44
CA LEU A 124 -15.72 -0.84 1.81
C LEU A 124 -16.85 -0.53 2.81
N PHE A 125 -16.76 -1.05 4.04
CA PHE A 125 -17.78 -0.87 5.07
C PHE A 125 -17.61 0.38 5.95
N ILE A 126 -16.42 1.00 5.99
CA ILE A 126 -16.14 2.21 6.77
C ILE A 126 -17.19 3.33 6.56
N PRO A 127 -17.61 3.68 5.32
CA PRO A 127 -18.58 4.75 5.10
C PRO A 127 -19.94 4.51 5.79
N PHE A 128 -20.38 3.26 5.90
CA PHE A 128 -21.67 2.91 6.51
C PHE A 128 -21.64 3.02 8.03
N LEU A 129 -20.46 2.81 8.65
CA LEU A 129 -20.28 3.04 10.09
C LEU A 129 -20.42 4.53 10.43
N HIS A 130 -19.95 5.42 9.55
CA HIS A 130 -20.01 6.86 9.76
C HIS A 130 -21.37 7.49 9.39
N ALA A 131 -22.13 6.84 8.48
CA ALA A 131 -23.49 7.26 8.14
C ALA A 131 -24.47 7.13 9.34
N GLY A 132 -24.29 6.10 10.18
CA GLY A 132 -25.03 5.97 11.44
C GLY A 132 -24.61 7.00 12.50
N ALA A 133 -23.35 7.46 12.48
CA ALA A 133 -22.81 8.38 13.47
C ALA A 133 -23.28 9.84 13.31
N LYS A 134 -23.65 10.29 12.10
CA LYS A 134 -24.22 11.63 11.89
C LYS A 134 -25.61 11.82 12.52
N ASN A 135 -26.34 10.74 12.81
CA ASN A 135 -27.61 10.79 13.52
C ASN A 135 -27.46 10.67 15.04
N LEU A 136 -26.24 10.45 15.55
CA LEU A 136 -25.95 10.46 16.97
C LEU A 136 -25.14 11.72 17.27
N LYS A 137 -25.85 12.80 17.60
CA LYS A 137 -25.28 13.85 18.47
C LYS A 137 -24.88 13.16 19.76
N LEU A 138 -23.67 12.61 19.79
CA LEU A 138 -23.11 11.98 20.97
C LEU A 138 -22.72 13.12 21.92
N GLU A 139 -23.63 13.43 22.83
CA GLU A 139 -23.31 14.14 24.05
C GLU A 139 -22.08 13.48 24.68
N LYS A 140 -21.14 14.31 25.12
CA LYS A 140 -19.95 13.92 25.87
C LYS A 140 -20.38 13.31 27.22
N ASN A 141 -20.83 12.05 27.22
CA ASN A 141 -21.10 11.30 28.43
C ASN A 141 -20.38 9.95 28.34
N GLN A 142 -19.65 9.64 29.40
CA GLN A 142 -18.58 8.64 29.49
C GLN A 142 -19.07 7.18 29.50
N HIS A 143 -20.13 6.84 28.76
CA HIS A 143 -20.54 5.45 28.57
C HIS A 143 -20.21 4.99 27.16
N LYS A 144 -19.04 4.35 27.04
CA LYS A 144 -18.64 3.52 25.90
C LYS A 144 -19.76 2.51 25.60
N PHE A 145 -20.48 2.74 24.51
CA PHE A 145 -21.24 1.68 23.86
C PHE A 145 -20.23 0.72 23.24
N THR A 146 -19.87 -0.31 24.00
CA THR A 146 -18.96 -1.36 23.55
C THR A 146 -19.78 -2.31 22.69
N VAL A 147 -19.68 -2.16 21.37
CA VAL A 147 -20.07 -3.24 20.45
C VAL A 147 -19.01 -4.33 20.62
N PRO A 148 -19.36 -5.52 21.16
CA PRO A 148 -18.40 -6.59 21.32
C PRO A 148 -18.17 -7.21 19.93
N GLY A 149 -17.06 -6.89 19.27
CA GLY A 149 -16.68 -7.61 18.05
C GLY A 149 -15.69 -6.98 17.08
N PHE A 150 -15.41 -5.68 17.10
CA PHE A 150 -14.50 -5.08 16.10
C PHE A 150 -13.57 -4.02 16.68
N THR A 151 -12.52 -4.47 17.37
CA THR A 151 -11.37 -3.63 17.80
C THR A 151 -10.32 -3.45 16.70
N PHE A 152 -10.61 -3.76 15.43
CA PHE A 152 -9.63 -3.64 14.33
C PHE A 152 -9.33 -2.20 13.93
N HIS A 153 -10.32 -1.32 14.06
CA HIS A 153 -10.15 0.09 13.70
C HIS A 153 -9.15 0.79 14.62
N ASP A 154 -9.06 0.36 15.89
CA ASP A 154 -8.14 0.92 16.88
C ASP A 154 -6.70 0.47 16.61
N THR A 155 -6.49 -0.77 16.16
CA THR A 155 -5.16 -1.31 15.81
C THR A 155 -4.64 -0.75 14.48
N LEU A 156 -5.49 -0.61 13.46
CA LEU A 156 -5.10 0.00 12.17
C LEU A 156 -4.91 1.51 12.29
N ALA A 157 -5.76 2.21 13.06
CA ALA A 157 -5.52 3.60 13.40
C ALA A 157 -4.23 3.76 14.22
N LYS A 158 -3.92 2.83 15.15
CA LYS A 158 -2.63 2.81 15.86
C LYS A 158 -1.45 2.54 14.92
N LEU A 159 -1.53 1.60 13.98
CA LEU A 159 -0.43 1.32 13.04
C LEU A 159 -0.20 2.48 12.06
N ARG A 160 -1.27 3.10 11.55
CA ARG A 160 -1.19 4.27 10.66
C ARG A 160 -0.76 5.53 11.41
N LYS A 161 -1.17 5.70 12.68
CA LYS A 161 -0.62 6.72 13.59
C LYS A 161 0.85 6.44 13.88
N ASN A 162 1.24 5.21 14.19
CA ASN A 162 2.63 4.85 14.48
C ASN A 162 3.54 5.14 13.29
N LYS A 163 3.13 4.85 12.05
CA LYS A 163 3.92 5.18 10.84
C LYS A 163 4.08 6.70 10.66
N LYS A 164 2.99 7.48 10.79
CA LYS A 164 3.05 8.95 10.74
C LYS A 164 3.83 9.54 11.92
N GLU A 165 3.72 8.95 13.10
CA GLU A 165 4.43 9.37 14.31
C GLU A 165 5.92 9.05 14.22
N ILE A 166 6.31 7.94 13.57
CA ILE A 166 7.70 7.59 13.25
C ILE A 166 8.29 8.58 12.23
N GLU A 167 7.52 8.95 11.20
CA GLU A 167 7.91 9.98 10.22
C GLU A 167 8.04 11.37 10.88
N LEU A 168 7.12 11.75 11.77
CA LEU A 168 7.16 13.02 12.49
C LEU A 168 8.26 13.08 13.57
N LYS A 169 8.60 11.94 14.21
CA LYS A 169 9.72 11.83 15.17
C LYS A 169 11.08 12.03 14.52
N SER A 170 11.23 11.58 13.27
CA SER A 170 12.52 11.63 12.55
C SER A 170 12.73 12.92 11.75
N PHE A 171 11.73 13.79 11.69
CA PHE A 171 11.79 15.05 10.94
C PHE A 171 12.17 16.22 11.86
N PHE A 172 13.42 16.67 11.73
CA PHE A 172 13.95 17.83 12.43
C PHE A 172 13.46 19.14 11.82
N ILE A 173 13.27 20.15 12.67
CA ILE A 173 12.87 21.49 12.24
C ILE A 173 13.91 22.18 11.34
N ASP A 174 15.17 21.72 11.36
CA ASP A 174 16.26 22.20 10.49
C ASP A 174 15.96 22.01 8.99
N ARG A 175 15.08 21.05 8.65
CA ARG A 175 14.67 20.75 7.27
C ARG A 175 13.42 21.51 6.83
N LEU A 176 12.81 22.26 7.74
CA LEU A 176 11.79 23.24 7.39
C LEU A 176 12.56 24.50 6.99
N GLU A 177 12.29 25.06 5.81
CA GLU A 177 12.87 26.32 5.35
C GLU A 177 12.27 27.50 6.14
N LEU A 178 12.43 27.46 7.47
CA LEU A 178 11.89 28.46 8.39
C LEU A 178 12.78 29.70 8.39
N PRO A 179 12.17 30.89 8.49
CA PRO A 179 12.90 32.11 8.78
C PRO A 179 13.83 31.94 10.02
N PRO A 180 15.08 32.44 9.98
CA PRO A 180 16.05 32.27 11.07
C PRO A 180 15.54 32.70 12.45
N ARG A 181 14.64 33.69 12.48
CA ARG A 181 13.96 34.15 13.70
C ARG A 181 13.06 33.07 14.30
N ILE A 182 12.17 32.48 13.49
CA ILE A 182 11.23 31.43 13.92
C ILE A 182 12.01 30.19 14.37
N TYR A 183 13.03 29.81 13.59
CA TYR A 183 13.92 28.69 13.91
C TYR A 183 14.59 28.86 15.29
N ASN A 184 15.16 30.04 15.56
CA ASN A 184 15.85 30.31 16.82
C ASN A 184 14.88 30.37 18.02
N CYS A 185 13.67 30.88 17.84
CA CYS A 185 12.63 30.86 18.88
C CYS A 185 12.24 29.42 19.26
N LEU A 186 12.02 28.54 18.27
CA LEU A 186 11.71 27.13 18.49
C LEU A 186 12.87 26.37 19.14
N LYS A 187 14.11 26.66 18.72
CA LYS A 187 15.30 26.02 19.30
C LYS A 187 15.53 26.41 20.76
N ARG A 188 15.24 27.67 21.14
CA ARG A 188 15.33 28.16 22.53
C ARG A 188 14.29 27.53 23.45
N SER A 189 13.14 27.13 22.91
CA SER A 189 12.09 26.45 23.67
C SER A 189 12.23 24.92 23.69
N ASN A 190 13.41 24.38 23.33
CA ASN A 190 13.69 22.94 23.24
C ASN A 190 12.81 22.18 22.24
N ILE A 191 12.30 22.85 21.21
CA ILE A 191 11.54 22.23 20.12
C ILE A 191 12.52 21.91 18.99
N HIS A 192 12.81 20.62 18.77
CA HIS A 192 13.79 20.18 17.77
C HIS A 192 13.17 19.32 16.67
N THR A 193 12.04 18.66 16.93
CA THR A 193 11.35 17.82 15.95
C THR A 193 9.95 18.33 15.65
N LEU A 194 9.39 17.90 14.50
CA LEU A 194 7.99 18.18 14.19
C LEU A 194 7.04 17.60 15.23
N LEU A 195 7.37 16.45 15.83
CA LEU A 195 6.57 15.88 16.91
C LEU A 195 6.47 16.83 18.11
N ASP A 196 7.58 17.43 18.52
CA ASP A 196 7.62 18.36 19.66
C ASP A 196 6.76 19.60 19.37
N LEU A 197 6.80 20.09 18.13
CA LEU A 197 5.97 21.20 17.66
C LEU A 197 4.48 20.85 17.70
N PHE A 198 4.09 19.66 17.23
CA PHE A 198 2.69 19.20 17.23
C PHE A 198 2.14 18.91 18.64
N ASN A 199 3.00 18.48 19.58
CA ASN A 199 2.62 18.23 20.97
C ASN A 199 2.54 19.51 21.81
N THR A 200 3.10 20.62 21.32
CA THR A 200 3.05 21.90 22.02
C THR A 200 1.71 22.59 21.73
N SER A 201 0.96 22.89 22.79
CA SER A 201 -0.31 23.62 22.65
C SER A 201 -0.08 25.07 22.17
N HIS A 202 -1.07 25.62 21.46
CA HIS A 202 -1.03 27.00 20.96
C HIS A 202 -0.75 28.03 22.07
N GLU A 203 -1.26 27.80 23.28
CA GLU A 203 -1.01 28.65 24.46
C GLU A 203 0.46 28.63 24.90
N ASN A 204 1.16 27.51 24.72
CA ASN A 204 2.57 27.39 25.09
C ASN A 204 3.49 27.95 24.00
N LEU A 205 3.09 27.89 22.73
CA LEU A 205 3.80 28.57 21.64
C LEU A 205 3.77 30.10 21.80
N MET A 206 2.67 30.66 22.29
CA MET A 206 2.54 32.10 22.56
C MET A 206 3.36 32.58 23.76
N LYS A 207 3.84 31.66 24.62
CA LYS A 207 4.72 32.00 25.75
C LYS A 207 6.20 32.05 25.35
N ILE A 208 6.54 31.65 24.12
CA ILE A 208 7.90 31.72 23.62
C ILE A 208 8.24 33.18 23.35
N GLU A 209 9.37 33.62 23.90
CA GLU A 209 9.88 34.98 23.72
C GLU A 209 10.09 35.28 22.23
N ASP A 210 9.60 36.44 21.79
CA ASP A 210 9.61 36.92 20.40
C ASP A 210 8.78 36.12 19.38
N PHE A 211 7.90 35.21 19.80
CA PHE A 211 7.05 34.41 18.91
C PHE A 211 5.71 35.10 18.63
N ARG A 212 5.31 35.24 17.36
CA ARG A 212 4.08 35.96 16.95
C ARG A 212 3.00 35.03 16.39
N ILE A 213 1.76 35.53 16.37
CA ILE A 213 0.61 34.86 15.73
C ILE A 213 0.85 34.64 14.23
N GLU A 214 1.56 35.55 13.58
CA GLU A 214 1.96 35.46 12.17
C GLU A 214 2.92 34.28 11.92
N ASP A 215 3.81 34.00 12.87
CA ASP A 215 4.79 32.91 12.77
C ASP A 215 4.08 31.54 12.83
N VAL A 216 3.00 31.41 13.62
CA VAL A 216 2.15 30.21 13.65
C VAL A 216 1.48 29.96 12.31
N LYS A 217 0.92 31.00 11.68
CA LYS A 217 0.29 30.88 10.35
C LYS A 217 1.30 30.47 9.29
N HIS A 218 2.48 31.08 9.29
CA HIS A 218 3.55 30.76 8.36
C HIS A 218 4.03 29.30 8.47
N ILE A 219 4.11 28.77 9.70
CA ILE A 219 4.43 27.35 9.93
C ILE A 219 3.32 26.43 9.40
N LEU A 220 2.04 26.77 9.63
CA LEU A 220 0.91 25.99 9.13
C LEU A 220 0.86 25.96 7.60
N ASP A 221 1.10 27.09 6.95
CA ASP A 221 1.12 27.20 5.48
C ASP A 221 2.24 26.32 4.87
N ILE A 222 3.44 26.31 5.47
CA ILE A 222 4.55 25.44 5.03
C ILE A 222 4.21 23.95 5.19
N LEU A 223 3.45 23.59 6.23
CA LEU A 223 3.06 22.21 6.49
C LEU A 223 1.91 21.72 5.60
N GLU A 224 0.98 22.62 5.23
CA GLU A 224 -0.11 22.29 4.29
C GLU A 224 0.39 22.12 2.85
N ILE A 225 1.35 22.94 2.41
CA ILE A 225 1.92 22.86 1.04
C ILE A 225 2.69 21.53 0.82
N ARG A 226 3.11 20.86 1.89
CA ARG A 226 3.95 19.66 1.83
C ARG A 226 3.19 18.34 2.01
N ASN A 227 1.88 18.39 2.29
CA ASN A 227 0.97 17.23 2.30
C ASN A 227 0.27 17.06 0.94
#